data_AF-A0A180G673-F1
#
_entry.id   AF-A0A180G673-F1
#
_cell.length_a   1.000
_cell.length_b   1.000
_cell.length_c   1.000
_cell.angle_alpha   90.00
_cell.angle_beta   90.00
_cell.angle_gamma   90.00
#
_symmetry.space_group_name_H-M   'P 1'
#
loop_
_entity.id
_entity.type
_entity.pdbx_description
1 polymer ?
#
loop_
_entity_poly.entity_id
_entity_poly.type
_entity_poly.pdbx_seq_one_letter_code
_entity_poly.pdbx_strand_id
1 'polypeptide(L)'
;MGKIDEYNVGNRREQRLNLVNQAVDHLLRQESISREHLREWCKVLTQTMANHCASHYIHVEILYAFHTLWLQKYEDKQLTQEIRQMMKDTVPKLEQPIYMSIWAQELHRPYEGLSINFRSWGEEKWFCEPRLKDLAAAMSQFERNYVIKNLARVFYEIFWLPPPKNISAQTRVASLALLFHLLLVDRDWRLDGLPFELGRLLINLSDQRFFLFKHELDLLNWILVDHEAREGSIVEK
;
A
#
# COMPACT_ATOMS: atom_id res chain seq x y z
N MET A 1 -5.68 -31.42 -33.40
CA MET A 1 -4.66 -30.50 -32.84
C MET A 1 -5.40 -29.37 -32.15
N GLY A 2 -5.45 -29.41 -30.82
CA GLY A 2 -6.43 -28.68 -30.02
C GLY A 2 -6.10 -27.20 -29.86
N LYS A 3 -7.09 -26.36 -30.20
CA LYS A 3 -7.24 -25.04 -29.60
C LYS A 3 -7.61 -25.27 -28.14
N ILE A 4 -6.62 -25.28 -27.25
CA ILE A 4 -6.87 -25.23 -25.81
C ILE A 4 -7.29 -23.80 -25.50
N ASP A 5 -8.52 -23.68 -25.00
CA ASP A 5 -9.23 -22.47 -24.65
C ASP A 5 -8.41 -21.47 -23.81
N GLU A 6 -7.95 -20.37 -24.43
CA GLU A 6 -7.47 -19.20 -23.68
C GLU A 6 -8.55 -18.65 -22.72
N TYR A 7 -9.82 -18.78 -23.10
CA TYR A 7 -10.99 -18.37 -22.31
C TYR A 7 -11.13 -19.16 -20.99
N ASN A 8 -10.73 -20.43 -20.99
CA ASN A 8 -10.91 -21.37 -19.87
C ASN A 8 -9.72 -21.33 -18.89
N VAL A 9 -8.61 -20.70 -19.31
CA VAL A 9 -7.44 -20.41 -18.46
C VAL A 9 -7.63 -19.08 -17.71
N GLY A 10 -8.21 -18.06 -18.36
CA GLY A 10 -8.55 -16.77 -17.72
C GLY A 10 -9.50 -16.95 -16.53
N ASN A 11 -10.60 -17.67 -16.74
CA ASN A 11 -11.61 -17.94 -15.70
C ASN A 11 -11.02 -18.69 -14.49
N ARG A 12 -10.11 -19.65 -14.71
CA ARG A 12 -9.44 -20.39 -13.61
C ARG A 12 -8.46 -19.54 -12.80
N ARG A 13 -7.77 -18.57 -13.43
CA ARG A 13 -6.87 -17.65 -12.72
C ARG A 13 -7.67 -16.69 -11.83
N GLU A 14 -8.75 -16.15 -12.37
CA GLU A 14 -9.65 -15.25 -11.66
C GLU A 14 -10.32 -15.94 -10.46
N GLN A 15 -10.83 -17.17 -10.64
CA GLN A 15 -11.38 -17.96 -9.54
C GLN A 15 -10.37 -18.20 -8.41
N ARG A 16 -9.11 -18.49 -8.74
CA ARG A 16 -8.05 -18.69 -7.74
C ARG A 16 -7.77 -17.40 -6.97
N LEU A 17 -7.67 -16.28 -7.67
CA LEU A 17 -7.49 -14.97 -7.03
C LEU A 17 -8.68 -14.65 -6.09
N ASN A 18 -9.91 -14.91 -6.53
CA ASN A 18 -11.10 -14.71 -5.71
C ASN A 18 -11.09 -15.56 -4.44
N LEU A 19 -10.64 -16.81 -4.51
CA LEU A 19 -10.50 -17.67 -3.33
C LEU A 19 -9.43 -17.16 -2.37
N VAL A 20 -8.29 -16.69 -2.90
CA VAL A 20 -7.23 -16.08 -2.07
C VAL A 20 -7.76 -14.82 -1.38
N ASN A 21 -8.46 -13.94 -2.12
CA ASN A 21 -9.04 -12.73 -1.57
C ASN A 21 -10.07 -13.04 -0.48
N GLN A 22 -10.94 -14.03 -0.68
CA GLN A 22 -11.89 -14.46 0.34
C GLN A 22 -11.20 -15.00 1.59
N ALA A 23 -10.14 -15.80 1.44
CA ALA A 23 -9.37 -16.32 2.57
C ALA A 23 -8.64 -15.20 3.33
N VAL A 24 -8.03 -14.26 2.61
CA VAL A 24 -7.39 -13.06 3.17
C VAL A 24 -8.41 -12.20 3.91
N ASP A 25 -9.55 -11.89 3.29
CA ASP A 25 -10.62 -11.10 3.91
C ASP A 25 -11.14 -11.76 5.18
N HIS A 26 -11.32 -13.07 5.16
CA HIS A 26 -11.72 -13.83 6.33
C HIS A 26 -10.70 -13.70 7.45
N LEU A 27 -9.42 -13.86 7.14
CA LEU A 27 -8.31 -13.78 8.10
C LEU A 27 -8.19 -12.38 8.72
N LEU A 28 -8.30 -11.33 7.90
CA LEU A 28 -8.14 -9.94 8.31
C LEU A 28 -9.34 -9.39 9.11
N ARG A 29 -10.52 -10.00 8.98
CA ARG A 29 -11.75 -9.60 9.69
C ARG A 29 -11.95 -10.31 11.04
N GLN A 30 -11.20 -11.38 11.32
CA GLN A 30 -11.34 -12.09 12.59
C GLN A 30 -10.61 -11.37 13.73
N GLU A 31 -11.38 -10.75 14.62
CA GLU A 31 -10.83 -10.08 15.81
C GLU A 31 -10.17 -11.05 16.80
N SER A 32 -10.69 -12.28 16.91
CA SER A 32 -10.37 -13.24 17.99
C SER A 32 -9.68 -14.54 17.53
N ILE A 33 -8.99 -14.51 16.38
CA ILE A 33 -8.22 -15.68 15.92
C ILE A 33 -7.00 -15.91 16.82
N SER A 34 -6.78 -17.17 17.23
CA SER A 34 -5.63 -17.52 18.06
C SER A 34 -4.31 -17.35 17.29
N ARG A 35 -3.22 -17.14 18.02
CA ARG A 35 -1.90 -16.98 17.42
C ARG A 35 -1.47 -18.22 16.63
N GLU A 36 -1.78 -19.41 17.14
CA GLU A 36 -1.48 -20.69 16.50
C GLU A 36 -2.21 -20.81 15.16
N HIS A 37 -3.49 -20.43 15.12
CA HIS A 37 -4.29 -20.42 13.90
C HIS A 37 -3.78 -19.39 12.90
N LEU A 38 -3.46 -18.16 13.34
CA LEU A 38 -2.85 -17.14 12.48
C LEU A 38 -1.55 -17.63 11.86
N ARG A 39 -0.69 -18.28 12.65
CA ARG A 39 0.56 -18.84 12.19
C ARG A 39 0.33 -19.90 11.13
N GLU A 40 -0.64 -20.78 11.32
CA GLU A 40 -0.97 -21.82 10.35
C GLU A 40 -1.51 -21.23 9.04
N TRP A 41 -2.39 -20.23 9.12
CA TRP A 41 -2.84 -19.47 7.95
C TRP A 41 -1.67 -18.82 7.20
N CYS A 42 -0.72 -18.22 7.92
CA CYS A 42 0.47 -17.63 7.28
C CYS A 42 1.31 -18.68 6.54
N LYS A 43 1.45 -19.89 7.08
CA LYS A 43 2.12 -21.00 6.37
C LYS A 43 1.34 -21.42 5.12
N VAL A 44 0.02 -21.56 5.22
CA VAL A 44 -0.83 -21.95 4.08
C VAL A 44 -0.73 -20.91 2.96
N LEU A 45 -0.82 -19.62 3.28
CA LEU A 45 -0.64 -18.55 2.31
C LEU A 45 0.77 -18.54 1.70
N THR A 46 1.81 -18.78 2.50
CA THR A 46 3.18 -18.92 2.02
C THR A 46 3.34 -20.09 1.04
N GLN A 47 2.79 -21.25 1.39
CA GLN A 47 2.78 -22.42 0.51
C GLN A 47 1.98 -22.15 -0.78
N THR A 48 0.90 -21.37 -0.69
CA THR A 48 0.07 -20.99 -1.83
C THR A 48 0.86 -20.13 -2.82
N MET A 49 1.67 -19.18 -2.33
CA MET A 49 2.60 -18.43 -3.19
C MET A 49 3.59 -19.35 -3.89
N ALA A 50 4.19 -20.30 -3.17
CA ALA A 50 5.15 -21.26 -3.73
C ALA A 50 4.53 -22.17 -4.80
N ASN A 51 3.31 -22.67 -4.56
CA ASN A 51 2.59 -23.53 -5.51
C ASN A 51 2.09 -22.79 -6.75
N HIS A 52 2.08 -21.45 -6.71
CA HIS A 52 1.62 -20.59 -7.78
C HIS A 52 2.69 -19.56 -8.18
N CYS A 53 3.93 -20.02 -8.37
CA CYS A 53 5.09 -19.17 -8.68
C CYS A 53 4.89 -18.24 -9.90
N ALA A 54 4.08 -18.63 -10.88
CA ALA A 54 3.78 -17.82 -12.08
C ALA A 54 2.61 -16.83 -11.88
N SER A 55 1.95 -16.79 -10.71
CA SER A 55 0.75 -15.99 -10.46
C SER A 55 1.06 -14.77 -9.60
N HIS A 56 1.64 -13.73 -10.19
CA HIS A 56 2.05 -12.53 -9.45
C HIS A 56 0.91 -11.83 -8.70
N TYR A 57 -0.32 -11.83 -9.22
CA TYR A 57 -1.47 -11.27 -8.51
C TYR A 57 -1.69 -11.93 -7.15
N ILE A 58 -1.60 -13.26 -7.09
CA ILE A 58 -1.76 -14.01 -5.83
C ILE A 58 -0.65 -13.62 -4.84
N HIS A 59 0.58 -13.43 -5.32
CA HIS A 59 1.69 -13.04 -4.47
C HIS A 59 1.50 -11.65 -3.89
N VAL A 60 1.13 -10.68 -4.72
CA VAL A 60 0.91 -9.30 -4.29
C VAL A 60 -0.19 -9.24 -3.23
N GLU A 61 -1.32 -9.90 -3.44
CA GLU A 61 -2.41 -9.93 -2.46
C GLU A 61 -1.97 -10.57 -1.13
N ILE A 62 -1.24 -11.69 -1.18
CA ILE A 62 -0.76 -12.36 0.03
C ILE A 62 0.27 -11.50 0.78
N LEU A 63 1.16 -10.81 0.07
CA LEU A 63 2.15 -9.95 0.71
C LEU A 63 1.51 -8.73 1.38
N TYR A 64 0.51 -8.11 0.73
CA TYR A 64 -0.26 -7.05 1.39
C TYR A 64 -1.08 -7.56 2.58
N ALA A 65 -1.61 -8.78 2.51
CA ALA A 65 -2.25 -9.42 3.65
C ALA A 65 -1.28 -9.59 4.83
N PHE A 66 -0.05 -10.03 4.56
CA PHE A 66 1.00 -10.16 5.59
C PHE A 66 1.41 -8.81 6.18
N HIS A 67 1.57 -7.77 5.35
CA HIS A 67 1.81 -6.42 5.86
C HIS A 67 0.64 -5.91 6.70
N THR A 68 -0.60 -6.15 6.29
CA THR A 68 -1.78 -5.77 7.06
C THR A 68 -1.86 -6.51 8.39
N LEU A 69 -1.63 -7.83 8.42
CA LEU A 69 -1.56 -8.61 9.65
C LEU A 69 -0.46 -8.10 10.58
N TRP A 70 0.69 -7.71 10.03
CA TRP A 70 1.75 -7.11 10.82
C TRP A 70 1.28 -5.81 11.48
N LEU A 71 0.63 -4.90 10.75
CA LEU A 71 0.05 -3.68 11.33
C LEU A 71 -0.94 -4.02 12.46
N GLN A 72 -1.88 -4.93 12.20
CA GLN A 72 -2.92 -5.35 13.16
C GLN A 72 -2.37 -5.99 14.43
N LYS A 73 -1.28 -6.75 14.30
CA LYS A 73 -0.66 -7.53 15.38
C LYS A 73 0.70 -6.95 15.80
N TYR A 74 0.93 -5.66 15.58
CA TYR A 74 2.21 -4.98 15.81
C TYR A 74 2.82 -5.20 17.21
N GLU A 75 1.96 -5.35 18.21
CA GLU A 75 2.33 -5.58 19.62
C GLU A 75 2.82 -7.03 19.86
N ASP A 76 2.37 -8.01 19.07
CA ASP A 76 2.85 -9.39 19.11
C ASP A 76 4.18 -9.50 18.35
N LYS A 77 5.27 -9.19 19.05
CA LYS A 77 6.63 -9.19 18.49
C LYS A 77 7.05 -10.56 17.95
N GLN A 78 6.54 -11.65 18.52
CA GLN A 78 6.88 -12.99 18.08
C GLN A 78 6.17 -13.31 16.75
N LEU A 79 4.86 -13.10 16.66
CA LEU A 79 4.11 -13.32 15.42
C LEU A 79 4.61 -12.41 14.29
N THR A 80 4.84 -11.14 14.57
CA THR A 80 5.32 -10.20 13.55
C THR A 80 6.72 -10.54 13.05
N GLN A 81 7.61 -11.06 13.91
CA GLN A 81 8.90 -11.58 13.50
C GLN A 81 8.76 -12.84 12.63
N GLU A 82 7.84 -13.75 12.96
CA GLU A 82 7.56 -14.95 12.15
C GLU A 82 7.04 -14.56 10.76
N ILE A 83 6.09 -13.63 10.67
CA ILE A 83 5.55 -13.10 9.39
C ILE A 83 6.67 -12.46 8.57
N ARG A 84 7.50 -11.62 9.21
CA ARG A 84 8.66 -10.98 8.55
C ARG A 84 9.62 -12.01 7.97
N GLN A 85 9.91 -13.07 8.72
CA GLN A 85 10.81 -14.13 8.28
C GLN A 85 10.21 -14.92 7.10
N MET A 86 8.92 -15.26 7.15
CA MET A 86 8.22 -15.92 6.04
C MET A 86 8.27 -15.08 4.75
N MET A 87 8.04 -13.78 4.84
CA MET A 87 8.17 -12.87 3.69
C MET A 87 9.61 -12.83 3.15
N LYS A 88 10.60 -12.71 4.05
CA LYS A 88 12.02 -12.68 3.67
C LYS A 88 12.46 -13.94 2.92
N ASP A 89 11.94 -15.10 3.31
CA ASP A 89 12.30 -16.38 2.70
C ASP A 89 11.57 -16.69 1.39
N THR A 90 10.44 -16.01 1.15
CA THR A 90 9.56 -16.30 0.01
C THR A 90 9.69 -15.28 -1.11
N VAL A 91 9.74 -13.98 -0.79
CA VAL A 91 9.82 -12.89 -1.78
C VAL A 91 10.98 -13.06 -2.78
N PRO A 92 12.22 -13.42 -2.38
CA PRO A 92 13.32 -13.57 -3.33
C PRO A 92 13.16 -14.75 -4.30
N LYS A 93 12.27 -15.70 -4.00
CA LYS A 93 12.03 -16.90 -4.82
C LYS A 93 10.94 -16.69 -5.87
N LEU A 94 10.26 -15.55 -5.83
CA LEU A 94 9.23 -15.20 -6.80
C LEU A 94 9.92 -14.73 -8.09
N GLU A 95 9.49 -15.25 -9.24
CA GLU A 95 9.95 -14.75 -10.53
C GLU A 95 9.67 -13.25 -10.63
N GLN A 96 10.58 -12.49 -11.26
CA GLN A 96 10.50 -11.03 -11.26
C GLN A 96 9.10 -10.55 -11.68
N PRO A 97 8.52 -9.59 -10.95
CA PRO A 97 7.13 -9.21 -11.15
C PRO A 97 6.93 -8.65 -12.55
N ILE A 98 6.18 -9.37 -13.38
CA ILE A 98 5.54 -8.79 -14.56
C ILE A 98 4.42 -7.88 -14.05
N TYR A 99 4.37 -6.64 -14.55
CA TYR A 99 3.54 -5.49 -14.15
C TYR A 99 2.01 -5.67 -14.30
N MET A 100 1.46 -6.78 -13.80
CA MET A 100 0.08 -7.13 -14.02
C MET A 100 -0.83 -6.68 -12.86
N SER A 101 -0.34 -6.68 -11.61
CA SER A 101 -1.09 -6.12 -10.47
C SER A 101 -0.83 -4.61 -10.32
N ILE A 102 -1.91 -3.87 -10.09
CA ILE A 102 -1.90 -2.41 -9.89
C ILE A 102 -1.10 -1.97 -8.65
N TRP A 103 -0.84 -2.87 -7.70
CA TRP A 103 -0.11 -2.60 -6.45
C TRP A 103 1.31 -3.16 -6.42
N ALA A 104 1.73 -3.87 -7.48
CA ALA A 104 2.98 -4.62 -7.47
C ALA A 104 4.22 -3.71 -7.36
N GLN A 105 4.18 -2.56 -8.04
CA GLN A 105 5.34 -1.67 -8.15
C GLN A 105 5.66 -1.03 -6.80
N GLU A 106 4.65 -0.53 -6.08
CA GLU A 106 4.80 0.15 -4.80
C GLU A 106 5.38 -0.79 -3.73
N LEU A 107 5.12 -2.09 -3.85
CA LEU A 107 5.64 -3.11 -2.95
C LEU A 107 7.05 -3.58 -3.33
N HIS A 108 7.29 -3.88 -4.60
CA HIS A 108 8.52 -4.55 -5.05
C HIS A 108 9.61 -3.60 -5.57
N ARG A 109 9.21 -2.47 -6.14
CA ARG A 109 10.11 -1.47 -6.73
C ARG A 109 9.72 -0.04 -6.33
N PRO A 110 9.62 0.25 -5.01
CA PRO A 110 9.21 1.57 -4.53
C PRO A 110 10.13 2.71 -5.00
N TYR A 111 11.40 2.40 -5.30
CA TYR A 111 12.39 3.34 -5.83
C TYR A 111 12.16 3.74 -7.29
N GLU A 112 11.35 3.00 -8.06
CA GLU A 112 10.89 3.41 -9.40
C GLU A 112 9.71 4.41 -9.31
N GLY A 113 9.25 4.71 -8.08
CA GLY A 113 8.14 5.60 -7.78
C GLY A 113 6.79 4.92 -7.90
N LEU A 114 5.74 5.75 -7.94
CA LEU A 114 4.36 5.28 -8.13
C LEU A 114 4.17 4.69 -9.53
N SER A 115 3.36 3.64 -9.64
CA SER A 115 2.90 3.10 -10.92
C SER A 115 1.97 4.06 -11.63
N ILE A 116 1.77 3.85 -12.94
CA ILE A 116 0.91 4.70 -13.77
C ILE A 116 -0.52 4.84 -13.21
N ASN A 117 -1.03 3.78 -12.58
CA ASN A 117 -2.37 3.79 -12.00
C ASN A 117 -2.46 4.71 -10.77
N PHE A 118 -1.38 4.79 -9.96
CA PHE A 118 -1.35 5.72 -8.82
C PHE A 118 -0.95 7.14 -9.19
N ARG A 119 -0.25 7.34 -10.32
CA ARG A 119 0.07 8.68 -10.84
C ARG A 119 -1.12 9.37 -11.52
N SER A 120 -2.15 8.62 -11.89
CA SER A 120 -3.35 9.17 -12.53
C SER A 120 -4.41 9.50 -11.48
N TRP A 121 -4.94 10.72 -11.50
CA TRP A 121 -6.09 11.08 -10.68
C TRP A 121 -7.37 10.46 -11.28
N GLY A 122 -8.30 10.02 -10.43
CA GLY A 122 -9.63 9.57 -10.89
C GLY A 122 -9.94 8.07 -10.74
N GLU A 123 -9.13 7.28 -10.05
CA GLU A 123 -9.44 5.88 -9.79
C GLU A 123 -10.18 5.65 -8.46
N GLU A 124 -10.98 4.57 -8.39
CA GLU A 124 -11.84 4.19 -7.26
C GLU A 124 -11.08 3.87 -5.95
N LYS A 125 -9.75 3.86 -6.01
CA LYS A 125 -8.83 3.36 -4.95
C LYS A 125 -8.86 4.20 -3.68
N TRP A 126 -9.26 5.46 -3.76
CA TRP A 126 -9.36 6.37 -2.63
C TRP A 126 -10.65 6.15 -1.82
N PHE A 127 -11.70 5.61 -2.44
CA PHE A 127 -13.04 5.57 -1.86
C PHE A 127 -13.27 4.37 -0.93
N CYS A 128 -12.38 3.38 -0.95
CA CYS A 128 -12.49 2.18 -0.12
C CYS A 128 -12.12 2.44 1.35
N GLU A 129 -11.30 3.46 1.64
CA GLU A 129 -10.95 3.82 3.01
C GLU A 129 -11.59 5.17 3.41
N PRO A 130 -12.43 5.21 4.48
CA PRO A 130 -13.21 6.39 4.81
C PRO A 130 -12.41 7.67 5.06
N ARG A 131 -11.21 7.59 5.66
CA ARG A 131 -10.37 8.76 5.98
C ARG A 131 -9.77 9.37 4.71
N LEU A 132 -9.42 8.52 3.73
CA LEU A 132 -8.96 8.98 2.43
C LEU A 132 -10.10 9.47 1.53
N LYS A 133 -11.28 8.86 1.66
CA LYS A 133 -12.46 9.22 0.87
C LYS A 133 -12.81 10.70 0.99
N ASP A 134 -12.87 11.23 2.21
CA ASP A 134 -13.25 12.64 2.42
C ASP A 134 -12.18 13.60 1.87
N LEU A 135 -10.88 13.28 2.03
CA LEU A 135 -9.81 14.07 1.43
C LEU A 135 -9.85 14.02 -0.11
N ALA A 136 -10.04 12.84 -0.70
CA ALA A 136 -10.13 12.69 -2.15
C ALA A 136 -11.37 13.38 -2.73
N ALA A 137 -12.49 13.37 -2.01
CA ALA A 137 -13.69 14.10 -2.38
C ALA A 137 -13.44 15.62 -2.33
N ALA A 138 -12.84 16.12 -1.24
CA ALA A 138 -12.45 17.52 -1.12
C ALA A 138 -11.48 17.95 -2.23
N MET A 139 -10.55 17.07 -2.62
CA MET A 139 -9.65 17.30 -3.76
C MET A 139 -10.42 17.39 -5.09
N SER A 140 -11.40 16.52 -5.30
CA SER A 140 -12.21 16.52 -6.53
C SER A 140 -13.16 17.72 -6.61
N GLN A 141 -13.55 18.29 -5.47
CA GLN A 141 -14.47 19.42 -5.35
C GLN A 141 -13.74 20.77 -5.14
N PHE A 142 -12.41 20.79 -5.20
CA PHE A 142 -11.60 21.99 -4.98
C PHE A 142 -11.78 22.64 -3.59
N GLU A 143 -12.12 21.84 -2.58
CA GLU A 143 -12.33 22.29 -1.19
C GLU A 143 -11.01 22.44 -0.42
N ARG A 144 -10.15 23.38 -0.86
CA ARG A 144 -8.82 23.64 -0.27
C ARG A 144 -8.82 23.73 1.26
N ASN A 145 -9.77 24.48 1.84
CA ASN A 145 -9.82 24.70 3.29
C ASN A 145 -10.03 23.40 4.07
N TYR A 146 -10.79 22.45 3.50
CA TYR A 146 -10.98 21.14 4.11
C TYR A 146 -9.65 20.36 4.11
N VAL A 147 -8.94 20.36 2.98
CA VAL A 147 -7.65 19.69 2.83
C VAL A 147 -6.64 20.24 3.85
N ILE A 148 -6.44 21.57 3.90
CA ILE A 148 -5.50 22.20 4.84
C ILE A 148 -5.80 21.81 6.29
N LYS A 149 -7.08 21.83 6.67
CA LYS A 149 -7.50 21.55 8.05
C LYS A 149 -7.34 20.08 8.45
N ASN A 150 -7.51 19.14 7.51
CA ASN A 150 -7.63 17.71 7.82
C ASN A 150 -6.42 16.87 7.43
N LEU A 151 -5.58 17.35 6.51
CA LEU A 151 -4.50 16.54 5.91
C LEU A 151 -3.58 15.90 6.96
N ALA A 152 -3.02 16.72 7.87
CA ALA A 152 -2.13 16.22 8.91
C ALA A 152 -2.82 15.20 9.83
N ARG A 153 -4.07 15.49 10.24
CA ARG A 153 -4.85 14.58 11.10
C ARG A 153 -5.03 13.21 10.44
N VAL A 154 -5.45 13.17 9.18
CA VAL A 154 -5.69 11.92 8.46
C VAL A 154 -4.41 11.09 8.33
N PHE A 155 -3.29 11.70 7.95
CA PHE A 155 -2.02 10.97 7.85
C PHE A 155 -1.52 10.50 9.22
N TYR A 156 -1.71 11.29 10.28
CA TYR A 156 -1.36 10.84 11.63
C TYR A 156 -2.19 9.62 12.02
N GLU A 157 -3.50 9.64 11.78
CA GLU A 157 -4.37 8.49 12.04
C GLU A 157 -3.99 7.23 11.25
N ILE A 158 -3.34 7.35 10.09
CA ILE A 158 -2.95 6.21 9.24
C ILE A 158 -1.56 5.67 9.58
N PHE A 159 -0.62 6.56 9.90
CA PHE A 159 0.80 6.22 10.10
C PHE A 159 1.25 6.20 11.56
N TRP A 160 0.34 6.45 12.52
CA TRP A 160 0.68 6.50 13.95
C TRP A 160 1.45 5.28 14.45
N LEU A 161 2.24 5.48 15.50
CA LEU A 161 2.90 4.43 16.28
C LEU A 161 2.27 4.35 17.69
N PRO A 162 1.71 3.21 18.13
CA PRO A 162 1.60 1.95 17.40
C PRO A 162 0.63 2.05 16.21
N PRO A 163 0.80 1.21 15.17
CA PRO A 163 -0.08 1.20 14.00
C PRO A 163 -1.54 0.94 14.39
N PRO A 164 -2.49 1.67 13.80
CA PRO A 164 -3.91 1.40 14.00
C PRO A 164 -4.29 0.03 13.43
N LYS A 165 -5.09 -0.74 14.20
CA LYS A 165 -5.49 -2.10 13.85
C LYS A 165 -6.54 -2.19 12.74
N ASN A 166 -7.12 -1.06 12.34
CA ASN A 166 -8.16 -0.97 11.31
C ASN A 166 -7.64 -0.39 9.98
N ILE A 167 -6.32 -0.33 9.80
CA ILE A 167 -5.69 0.19 8.59
C ILE A 167 -4.98 -0.95 7.86
N SER A 168 -5.25 -1.07 6.56
CA SER A 168 -4.55 -2.01 5.69
C SER A 168 -3.26 -1.42 5.12
N ALA A 169 -2.36 -2.29 4.68
CA ALA A 169 -1.16 -1.86 4.00
C ALA A 169 -1.47 -1.19 2.64
N GLN A 170 -2.52 -1.63 1.93
CA GLN A 170 -3.00 -0.95 0.72
C GLN A 170 -3.48 0.48 1.00
N THR A 171 -4.20 0.71 2.11
CA THR A 171 -4.61 2.07 2.52
C THR A 171 -3.41 2.98 2.68
N ARG A 172 -2.33 2.49 3.28
CA ARG A 172 -1.11 3.29 3.51
C ARG A 172 -0.44 3.66 2.19
N VAL A 173 -0.33 2.73 1.25
CA VAL A 173 0.17 3.01 -0.11
C VAL A 173 -0.73 4.02 -0.84
N ALA A 174 -2.05 3.85 -0.75
CA ALA A 174 -2.99 4.82 -1.31
C ALA A 174 -2.84 6.21 -0.65
N SER A 175 -2.57 6.28 0.65
CA SER A 175 -2.32 7.55 1.34
C SER A 175 -1.07 8.24 0.79
N LEU A 176 0.01 7.50 0.55
CA LEU A 176 1.23 8.05 -0.07
C LEU A 176 0.97 8.54 -1.49
N ALA A 177 0.17 7.81 -2.28
CA ALA A 177 -0.21 8.25 -3.61
C ALA A 177 -1.11 9.51 -3.58
N LEU A 178 -2.04 9.64 -2.63
CA LEU A 178 -2.79 10.87 -2.39
C LEU A 178 -1.85 12.05 -2.06
N LEU A 179 -0.81 11.81 -1.24
CA LEU A 179 0.20 12.83 -0.93
C LEU A 179 0.92 13.32 -2.20
N PHE A 180 1.28 12.40 -3.09
CA PHE A 180 1.87 12.75 -4.39
C PHE A 180 0.95 13.67 -5.21
N HIS A 181 -0.35 13.41 -5.23
CA HIS A 181 -1.32 14.28 -5.92
C HIS A 181 -1.47 15.64 -5.25
N LEU A 182 -1.42 15.70 -3.92
CA LEU A 182 -1.44 16.97 -3.19
C LEU A 182 -0.20 17.83 -3.49
N LEU A 183 0.98 17.20 -3.63
CA LEU A 183 2.21 17.89 -4.03
C LEU A 183 2.14 18.44 -5.45
N LEU A 184 1.43 17.76 -6.36
CA LEU A 184 1.21 18.23 -7.73
C LEU A 184 0.38 19.51 -7.79
N VAL A 185 -0.58 19.66 -6.90
CA VAL A 185 -1.49 20.81 -6.88
C VAL A 185 -1.12 21.87 -5.84
N ASP A 186 -0.07 21.65 -5.05
CA ASP A 186 0.31 22.49 -3.90
C ASP A 186 0.39 23.98 -4.28
N ARG A 187 1.07 24.31 -5.37
CA ARG A 187 1.22 25.69 -5.85
C ARG A 187 -0.13 26.30 -6.28
N ASP A 188 -0.88 25.59 -7.11
CA ASP A 188 -2.15 26.07 -7.65
C ASP A 188 -3.20 26.24 -6.54
N TRP A 189 -3.16 25.34 -5.57
CA TRP A 189 -4.05 25.33 -4.42
C TRP A 189 -3.50 26.14 -3.25
N ARG A 190 -2.29 26.68 -3.35
CA ARG A 190 -1.59 27.39 -2.27
C ARG A 190 -1.64 26.60 -0.96
N LEU A 191 -1.25 25.32 -0.94
CA LEU A 191 -1.20 24.57 0.32
C LEU A 191 0.03 24.94 1.17
N ASP A 192 0.84 25.89 0.69
CA ASP A 192 1.95 26.52 1.39
C ASP A 192 3.00 25.50 1.85
N GLY A 193 3.25 24.47 1.03
CA GLY A 193 4.21 23.40 1.32
C GLY A 193 3.73 22.38 2.36
N LEU A 194 2.48 22.47 2.83
CA LEU A 194 1.93 21.57 3.84
C LEU A 194 2.09 20.07 3.49
N PRO A 195 1.79 19.61 2.25
CA PRO A 195 1.96 18.20 1.90
C PRO A 195 3.44 17.77 1.96
N PHE A 196 4.35 18.66 1.57
CA PHE A 196 5.79 18.38 1.57
C PHE A 196 6.34 18.26 2.99
N GLU A 197 5.99 19.20 3.86
CA GLU A 197 6.40 19.18 5.27
C GLU A 197 5.82 17.97 6.01
N LEU A 198 4.58 17.57 5.70
CA LEU A 198 3.99 16.35 6.23
C LEU A 198 4.77 15.10 5.81
N GLY A 199 5.15 14.99 4.53
CA GLY A 199 5.96 13.88 4.04
C GLY A 199 7.32 13.80 4.75
N ARG A 200 8.01 14.94 4.91
CA ARG A 200 9.28 15.01 5.66
C ARG A 200 9.09 14.63 7.13
N LEU A 201 8.00 15.06 7.76
CA LEU A 201 7.71 14.74 9.14
C LEU A 201 7.51 13.23 9.36
N LEU A 202 6.81 12.55 8.45
CA LEU A 202 6.62 11.10 8.49
C LEU A 202 7.94 10.34 8.42
N ILE A 203 8.89 10.81 7.59
CA ILE A 203 10.24 10.24 7.49
C ILE A 203 11.06 10.53 8.75
N ASN A 204 11.15 11.80 9.15
CA ASN A 204 12.02 12.24 10.23
C ASN A 204 11.64 11.66 11.60
N LEU A 205 10.34 11.40 11.81
CA LEU A 205 9.81 10.83 13.05
C LEU A 205 9.40 9.36 12.88
N SER A 206 9.90 8.69 11.84
CA SER A 206 9.77 7.25 11.67
C SER A 206 10.42 6.53 12.86
N ASP A 207 9.79 5.46 13.32
CA ASP A 207 10.14 4.66 14.51
C ASP A 207 10.04 5.40 15.86
N GLN A 208 9.68 6.70 15.87
CA GLN A 208 9.47 7.49 17.09
C GLN A 208 7.99 7.84 17.32
N ARG A 209 7.33 8.38 16.29
CA ARG A 209 5.91 8.75 16.32
C ARG A 209 5.09 8.08 15.24
N PHE A 210 5.75 7.73 14.14
CA PHE A 210 5.12 7.06 13.01
C PHE A 210 5.79 5.73 12.76
N PHE A 211 4.99 4.78 12.30
CA PHE A 211 5.48 3.51 11.80
C PHE A 211 5.39 3.55 10.27
N LEU A 212 6.45 3.18 9.56
CA LEU A 212 6.47 2.96 8.12
C LEU A 212 7.18 1.65 7.80
N PHE A 213 6.65 0.87 6.86
CA PHE A 213 7.41 -0.22 6.27
C PHE A 213 8.53 0.33 5.40
N LYS A 214 9.59 -0.46 5.20
CA LYS A 214 10.72 -0.05 4.36
C LYS A 214 10.28 0.39 2.94
N HIS A 215 9.41 -0.37 2.29
CA HIS A 215 8.95 -0.04 0.93
C HIS A 215 8.13 1.27 0.90
N GLU A 216 7.35 1.55 1.95
CA GLU A 216 6.61 2.81 2.10
C GLU A 216 7.57 4.00 2.30
N LEU A 217 8.63 3.80 3.08
CA LEU A 217 9.67 4.80 3.29
C LEU A 217 10.43 5.10 1.99
N ASP A 218 10.83 4.06 1.26
CA ASP A 218 11.52 4.19 -0.02
C ASP A 218 10.62 4.93 -1.04
N LEU A 219 9.32 4.59 -1.08
CA LEU A 219 8.35 5.24 -1.96
C LEU A 219 8.11 6.70 -1.59
N LEU A 220 7.96 7.01 -0.30
CA LEU A 220 7.77 8.38 0.18
C LEU A 220 9.00 9.25 -0.11
N ASN A 221 10.21 8.72 0.10
CA ASN A 221 11.44 9.43 -0.28
C ASN A 221 11.45 9.76 -1.78
N TRP A 222 11.07 8.80 -2.63
CA TRP A 222 10.97 9.03 -4.07
C TRP A 222 9.97 10.16 -4.39
N ILE A 223 8.78 10.14 -3.77
CA ILE A 223 7.73 11.16 -3.99
C ILE A 223 8.25 12.56 -3.66
N LEU A 224 8.99 12.73 -2.57
CA LEU A 224 9.54 14.02 -2.16
C LEU A 224 10.66 14.49 -3.11
N VAL A 225 11.57 13.60 -3.48
CA VAL A 225 12.65 13.93 -4.43
C VAL A 225 12.09 14.30 -5.80
N ASP A 226 11.07 13.59 -6.28
CA ASP A 226 10.38 13.91 -7.54
C ASP A 226 9.68 15.28 -7.48
N HIS A 227 9.09 15.65 -6.34
CA HIS A 227 8.55 16.99 -6.14
C HIS A 227 9.62 18.08 -6.16
N GLU A 228 10.72 17.91 -5.41
CA GLU A 228 11.83 18.87 -5.39
C GLU A 228 12.45 19.10 -6.77
N ALA A 229 12.64 18.02 -7.55
CA ALA A 229 13.18 18.11 -8.90
C ALA A 229 12.27 18.92 -9.84
N ARG A 230 10.94 18.78 -9.68
CA ARG A 230 9.95 19.54 -10.46
C ARG A 230 9.92 21.02 -10.06
N GLU A 231 9.94 21.32 -8.77
CA GLU A 231 10.00 22.71 -8.28
C GLU A 231 11.30 23.41 -8.71
N GLY A 232 12.45 22.74 -8.59
CA GLY A 232 13.73 23.27 -9.07
C GLY A 232 13.75 23.59 -10.56
N SER A 233 13.12 22.75 -11.38
CA SER A 233 13.00 22.94 -12.84
C SER A 233 12.08 24.10 -13.25
N ILE A 234 11.20 24.55 -12.34
CA ILE A 234 10.28 25.67 -12.60
C ILE A 234 10.92 27.02 -12.25
N VAL A 235 11.90 27.05 -11.35
CA VAL A 235 12.59 28.29 -10.94
C VAL A 235 13.66 28.73 -11.96
N GLU A 236 14.15 27.81 -12.81
CA GLU A 236 15.16 28.09 -13.84
C GLU A 236 14.59 28.57 -15.19
N LYS A 237 13.29 28.90 -15.27
CA LYS A 237 12.64 29.48 -16.47
C LYS A 237 12.11 30.87 -16.21
#